data_AF-A0A973MIA4-F1
#
_entry.id   AF-A0A973MIA4-F1
#
_cell.length_a   1.000
_cell.length_b   1.000
_cell.length_c   1.000
_cell.angle_alpha   90.00
_cell.angle_beta   90.00
_cell.angle_gamma   90.00
#
_symmetry.space_group_name_H-M   'P 1'
#
loop_
_entity.id
_entity.type
_entity.pdbx_description
1 polymer ?
#
loop_
_entity_poly.entity_id
_entity_poly.type
_entity_poly.pdbx_seq_one_letter_code
_entity_poly.pdbx_strand_id
1 'polypeptide(L)' 'MRTRSPALTGDDRTAYAEDLAELYHAGSSIRALVRRTGRSYGCIHQLLIDAGVTLRPRGSARIRTH' A
#
# COMPACT_ATOMS: atom_id res chain seq x y z
N MET A 1 -3.31 -22.79 -4.99
CA MET A 1 -3.27 -22.35 -3.58
C MET A 1 -3.48 -20.84 -3.52
N ARG A 2 -4.73 -20.39 -3.32
CA ARG A 2 -5.03 -18.97 -3.05
C ARG A 2 -4.83 -18.76 -1.55
N THR A 3 -3.70 -18.20 -1.15
CA THR A 3 -3.50 -17.74 0.22
C THR A 3 -4.40 -16.53 0.44
N ARG A 4 -5.63 -16.79 0.88
CA ARG A 4 -6.52 -15.75 1.39
C ARG A 4 -5.94 -15.34 2.74
N SER A 5 -5.09 -14.31 2.74
CA SER A 5 -4.66 -13.66 3.98
C SER A 5 -5.90 -13.36 4.82
N PRO A 6 -5.85 -13.53 6.16
CA PRO A 6 -6.98 -13.22 7.03
C PRO A 6 -7.41 -11.79 6.72
N ALA A 7 -8.71 -11.60 6.49
CA ALA A 7 -9.26 -10.29 6.16
C ALA A 7 -8.84 -9.34 7.28
N LEU A 8 -7.90 -8.45 6.98
CA LEU A 8 -7.77 -7.20 7.72
C LEU A 8 -9.14 -6.57 7.60
N THR A 9 -9.88 -6.55 8.71
CA THR A 9 -11.20 -5.94 8.81
C THR A 9 -11.13 -4.55 8.17
N GLY A 10 -12.13 -4.19 7.36
CA GLY A 10 -12.07 -2.99 6.51
C GLY A 10 -11.62 -1.73 7.26
N ASP A 11 -12.08 -1.55 8.51
CA ASP A 11 -11.68 -0.45 9.38
C ASP A 11 -10.20 -0.46 9.78
N ASP A 12 -9.66 -1.62 10.22
CA ASP A 12 -8.23 -1.75 10.55
C ASP A 12 -7.35 -1.48 9.33
N ARG A 13 -7.84 -1.87 8.14
CA ARG A 13 -7.14 -1.63 6.88
C ARG A 13 -7.09 -0.14 6.55
N THR A 14 -8.20 0.59 6.72
CA THR A 14 -8.28 2.02 6.43
C THR A 14 -7.40 2.82 7.39
N ALA A 15 -7.53 2.58 8.70
CA ALA A 15 -6.71 3.25 9.70
C ALA A 15 -5.22 3.02 9.47
N TYR A 16 -4.84 1.80 9.09
CA TYR A 16 -3.46 1.46 8.76
C TYR A 16 -3.00 2.12 7.44
N ALA A 17 -3.89 2.25 6.46
CA ALA A 17 -3.60 2.94 5.20
C ALA A 17 -3.38 4.45 5.41
N GLU A 18 -4.16 5.07 6.30
CA GLU A 18 -4.01 6.48 6.69
C GLU A 18 -2.67 6.73 7.40
N ASP A 19 -2.26 5.90 8.35
CA ASP A 19 -0.93 6.01 8.99
C ASP A 19 0.20 5.92 7.97
N LEU A 20 0.09 5.01 7.00
CA LEU A 20 1.06 4.90 5.90
C LEU A 20 1.05 6.11 4.97
N ALA A 21 -0.13 6.69 4.72
CA ALA A 21 -0.29 7.91 3.95
C ALA A 21 0.42 9.07 4.63
N GLU A 22 0.22 9.28 5.92
CA GLU A 22 0.90 10.33 6.69
C GLU A 22 2.42 10.19 6.61
N LEU A 23 2.93 8.96 6.78
CA LEU A 23 4.36 8.69 6.66
C LEU A 23 4.90 8.96 5.25
N TYR A 24 4.10 8.64 4.22
CA TYR A 24 4.43 8.95 2.83
C TYR A 24 4.48 10.47 2.61
N HIS A 25 3.50 11.21 3.12
CA HIS A 25 3.44 12.67 3.09
C HIS A 25 4.60 13.32 3.86
N ALA A 26 5.05 12.69 4.96
CA ALA A 26 6.24 13.11 5.70
C ALA A 26 7.57 12.89 4.94
N GLY A 27 7.52 12.38 3.70
CA GLY A 27 8.69 12.16 2.85
C GLY A 27 9.22 10.72 2.83
N SER A 28 8.54 9.78 3.52
CA SER A 28 8.91 8.37 3.45
C SER A 28 8.56 7.79 2.08
N SER A 29 9.53 7.15 1.43
CA SER A 29 9.26 6.41 0.20
C SER A 29 8.48 5.11 0.47
N ILE A 30 7.68 4.65 -0.50
CA ILE A 30 7.00 3.34 -0.45
C ILE A 30 7.95 2.19 -0.07
N ARG A 31 9.20 2.23 -0.58
CA ARG A 31 10.24 1.24 -0.22
C ARG A 31 10.62 1.28 1.27
N ALA A 32 10.65 2.46 1.88
CA ALA A 32 10.90 2.61 3.31
C ALA A 32 9.72 2.06 4.11
N LEU A 33 8.48 2.36 3.69
CA LEU A 33 7.27 1.83 4.30
C LEU A 33 7.23 0.29 4.25
N VAL A 34 7.54 -0.30 3.10
CA VAL A 34 7.65 -1.77 2.92
C VAL A 34 8.67 -2.37 3.88
N ARG A 35 9.86 -1.78 3.99
CA ARG A 35 10.90 -2.28 4.91
C ARG A 35 10.48 -2.14 6.37
N ARG A 36 9.81 -1.04 6.72
CA ARG A 36 9.40 -0.72 8.10
C ARG A 36 8.24 -1.58 8.57
N THR A 37 7.32 -1.91 7.67
CA THR A 37 6.12 -2.72 7.96
C THR A 37 6.33 -4.22 7.73
N GLY A 38 7.36 -4.60 6.97
CA GLY A 38 7.57 -5.98 6.53
C GLY A 38 6.48 -6.48 5.57
N ARG A 39 5.67 -5.57 5.01
CA ARG A 39 4.57 -5.91 4.10
C ARG A 39 4.99 -5.79 2.64
N SER A 40 4.35 -6.59 1.80
CA SER A 40 4.60 -6.62 0.35
C SER A 40 4.35 -5.25 -0.27
N TYR A 41 5.19 -4.87 -1.24
CA TYR A 41 5.03 -3.63 -2.01
C TYR A 41 3.62 -3.47 -2.62
N GLY A 42 3.06 -4.54 -3.19
CA GLY A 42 1.70 -4.51 -3.74
C GLY A 42 0.62 -4.25 -2.69
N CYS A 43 0.80 -4.71 -1.45
CA CYS A 43 -0.13 -4.47 -0.36
C CYS A 43 -0.05 -3.01 0.09
N ILE A 44 1.16 -2.48 0.33
CA ILE A 44 1.37 -1.05 0.65
C ILE A 44 0.84 -0.15 -0.48
N HIS A 45 1.08 -0.52 -1.74
CA HIS A 45 0.60 0.24 -2.88
C HIS A 45 -0.93 0.28 -2.95
N GLN A 46 -1.59 -0.86 -2.72
CA GLN A 46 -3.06 -0.91 -2.64
C GLN A 46 -3.58 -0.10 -1.46
N LEU A 47 -2.96 -0.19 -0.28
CA LEU A 47 -3.33 0.61 0.90
C LEU A 47 -3.20 2.11 0.62
N LEU A 48 -2.11 2.57 0.01
CA LEU A 48 -1.91 3.98 -0.32
C LEU A 48 -2.96 4.49 -1.33
N ILE A 49 -3.37 3.66 -2.29
CA ILE A 49 -4.47 3.99 -3.21
C ILE A 49 -5.81 4.06 -2.46
N ASP A 50 -6.06 3.10 -1.57
CA ASP A 50 -7.28 3.02 -0.74
C ASP A 50 -7.42 4.26 0.17
N ALA A 51 -6.30 4.72 0.75
CA ALA A 51 -6.19 5.96 1.51
C ALA A 51 -6.28 7.24 0.65
N GLY A 52 -6.46 7.12 -0.67
CA GLY A 52 -6.57 8.27 -1.56
C GLY A 52 -5.25 9.02 -1.80
N VAL A 53 -4.10 8.44 -1.44
CA VAL A 53 -2.79 9.06 -1.67
C VAL A 53 -2.53 9.13 -3.17
N THR A 54 -2.30 10.34 -3.67
CA THR A 54 -1.90 10.56 -5.05
C THR A 54 -0.44 10.14 -5.22
N LEU A 55 -0.22 8.84 -5.43
CA LEU A 55 1.09 8.30 -5.73
C LEU A 55 1.60 8.94 -7.01
N ARG A 56 2.74 9.65 -6.91
CA ARG A 56 3.37 10.26 -8.09
C ARG A 56 3.54 9.18 -9.17
N PRO A 57 3.07 9.40 -10.41
CA PRO A 57 3.14 8.39 -11.45
C PRO A 57 4.61 8.02 -11.67
N ARG A 58 4.97 6.80 -11.26
CA ARG A 58 6.21 6.15 -11.65
C ARG A 58 5.77 5.17 -12.73
N GLY A 59 6.13 5.48 -13.98
CA GLY A 59 5.65 4.81 -15.19
C GLY A 59 5.22 3.37 -14.94
N SER A 60 3.91 3.16 -14.85
CA SER A 60 3.30 1.84 -14.66
C SER A 60 3.36 1.07 -15.97
N ALA A 61 4.58 0.72 -16.40
CA ALA A 61 4.84 -0.34 -17.35
C ALA A 61 4.84 -1.67 -16.58
N ARG A 62 3.66 -2.23 -16.36
CA ARG A 62 3.41 -3.68 -16.49
C ARG A 62 1.93 -3.97 -16.30
N ILE A 63 1.24 -3.89 -17.44
CA ILE A 63 0.10 -4.71 -17.80
C ILE A 63 0.33 -6.13 -17.27
N ARG A 64 -0.62 -6.65 -16.48
CA ARG A 64 -0.91 -8.07 -16.47
C ARG A 64 -2.42 -8.22 -16.58
N THR A 65 -2.84 -8.39 -17.82
CA THR A 65 -4.10 -8.97 -18.23
C THR A 65 -4.27 -10.34 -17.57
N HIS A 66 -5.52 -10.63 -17.26
CA HIS A 66 -6.07 -11.83 -16.64
C HIS A 66 -5.69 -13.14 -17.33
#